data_AF-A0A2E4PN71-F1
#
_entry.id   AF-A0A2E4PN71-F1
#
_cell.length_a   1.000
_cell.length_b   1.000
_cell.length_c   1.000
_cell.angle_alpha   90.00
_cell.angle_beta   90.00
_cell.angle_gamma   90.00
#
_symmetry.space_group_name_H-M   'P 1'
#
loop_
_entity.id
_entity.type
_entity.pdbx_description
1 polymer ?
#
loop_
_entity_poly.entity_id
_entity_poly.type
_entity_poly.pdbx_seq_one_letter_code
_entity_poly.pdbx_strand_id
1 'polypeptide(L)'
;MRDNKPLELEALNHICGKIGKINLKYAHPNYDQNGGDIIIQKDIDENTFKYINAQFKGRNISSKNSSIVIKESYVKDNFVLFVYLKIENDLNDYLFCFFSDDIIKWNLKQNNYRLDISKHTIRDKILDSFLFNNDRVQKLYSILDEQVEKHNLIIEYKKRDLIDNSINLWNITNSLPDSNLAEWLLDNIDFKNTYRYQDVFIACLAFMHSNELKSKAGIDYMFHSLSMYNSRLNGEINSIEIINEFTNDWLVTYNKSKLQILKLNYNNTKHNALKLIFGDNEERIECLLIDNEELELNYIN
;
A
#
# COMPACT_ATOMS: atom_id res chain seq x y z
N MET A 1 -19.65 -8.95 39.69
CA MET A 1 -18.70 -8.27 38.79
C MET A 1 -18.86 -6.79 39.07
N ARG A 2 -17.84 -6.08 39.58
CA ARG A 2 -17.97 -4.65 39.90
C ARG A 2 -18.00 -3.90 38.56
N ASP A 3 -18.95 -3.00 38.38
CA ASP A 3 -19.03 -2.20 37.16
C ASP A 3 -17.87 -1.20 37.14
N ASN A 4 -16.93 -1.40 36.22
CA ASN A 4 -15.77 -0.53 36.03
C ASN A 4 -16.07 0.62 35.06
N LYS A 5 -17.25 0.64 34.42
CA LYS A 5 -17.60 1.66 33.42
C LYS A 5 -17.51 3.10 33.93
N PRO A 6 -17.94 3.44 35.16
CA PRO A 6 -17.79 4.81 35.67
C PRO A 6 -16.31 5.23 35.77
N LEU A 7 -15.44 4.30 36.19
CA LEU A 7 -14.00 4.56 36.31
C LEU A 7 -13.32 4.64 34.93
N GLU A 8 -13.75 3.80 33.99
CA GLU A 8 -13.28 3.84 32.60
C GLU A 8 -13.68 5.17 31.94
N LEU A 9 -14.87 5.70 32.22
CA LEU A 9 -15.30 7.03 31.75
C LEU A 9 -14.52 8.17 32.43
N GLU A 10 -14.26 8.07 33.74
CA GLU A 10 -13.41 9.03 34.48
C GLU A 10 -12.00 9.08 33.85
N ALA A 11 -11.40 7.92 33.62
CA ALA A 11 -10.10 7.77 32.98
C ALA A 11 -10.07 8.36 31.56
N LEU A 12 -11.10 8.06 30.77
CA LEU A 12 -11.26 8.56 29.40
C LEU A 12 -11.37 10.10 29.36
N ASN A 13 -12.15 10.71 30.24
CA ASN A 13 -12.25 12.16 30.29
C ASN A 13 -10.93 12.82 30.71
N HIS A 14 -10.23 12.20 31.67
CA HIS A 14 -8.96 12.72 32.17
C HIS A 14 -7.87 12.71 31.10
N ILE A 15 -7.71 11.59 30.38
CA ILE A 15 -6.73 11.49 29.30
C ILE A 15 -7.09 12.38 28.12
N CYS A 16 -8.36 12.48 27.72
CA CYS A 16 -8.79 13.43 26.67
C CYS A 16 -8.38 14.87 27.01
N GLY A 17 -8.53 15.28 28.27
CA GLY A 17 -8.04 16.56 28.76
C GLY A 17 -6.51 16.73 28.66
N LYS A 18 -5.73 15.66 28.88
CA LYS A 18 -4.27 15.68 28.69
C LYS A 18 -3.86 15.69 27.21
N ILE A 19 -4.54 14.91 26.36
CA ILE A 19 -4.34 14.87 24.90
C ILE A 19 -4.59 16.25 24.30
N GLY A 20 -5.68 16.92 24.70
CA GLY A 20 -5.97 18.29 24.25
C GLY A 20 -4.89 19.30 24.65
N LYS A 21 -4.29 19.16 25.85
CA LYS A 21 -3.19 20.04 26.32
C LYS A 21 -1.90 19.88 25.52
N ILE A 22 -1.67 18.72 24.90
CA ILE A 22 -0.54 18.48 24.00
C ILE A 22 -0.93 18.72 22.54
N ASN A 23 -1.95 19.53 22.25
CA ASN A 23 -2.36 19.89 20.88
C ASN A 23 -2.61 18.68 19.96
N LEU A 24 -2.98 17.52 20.52
CA LEU A 24 -3.50 16.41 19.74
C LEU A 24 -5.02 16.45 19.79
N LYS A 25 -5.65 16.12 18.66
CA LYS A 25 -7.09 15.97 18.52
C LYS A 25 -7.47 14.53 18.84
N TYR A 26 -8.71 14.30 19.25
CA TYR A 26 -9.23 12.95 19.46
C TYR A 26 -10.69 12.84 19.00
N ALA A 27 -11.10 11.62 18.66
CA ALA A 27 -12.47 11.30 18.26
C ALA A 27 -12.95 10.02 18.96
N HIS A 28 -14.23 9.98 19.32
CA HIS A 28 -14.90 8.79 19.86
C HIS A 28 -15.60 8.06 18.70
N PRO A 29 -15.07 6.92 18.22
CA PRO A 29 -15.74 6.14 17.20
C PRO A 29 -17.06 5.59 17.75
N ASN A 30 -18.15 5.73 17.00
CA ASN A 30 -19.45 5.13 17.35
C ASN A 30 -19.53 3.64 16.96
N TYR A 31 -18.39 3.00 16.70
CA TYR A 31 -18.29 1.59 16.32
C TYR A 31 -17.25 0.89 17.19
N ASP A 32 -17.61 -0.27 17.73
CA ASP A 32 -16.72 -1.11 18.55
C ASP A 32 -15.98 -2.10 17.65
N GLN A 33 -14.96 -1.61 16.93
CA GLN A 33 -14.08 -2.42 16.11
C GLN A 33 -12.62 -2.21 16.52
N ASN A 34 -11.84 -3.29 16.52
CA ASN A 34 -10.41 -3.29 16.80
C ASN A 34 -10.00 -2.78 18.21
N GLY A 35 -10.93 -2.81 19.17
CA GLY A 35 -10.63 -2.61 20.59
C GLY A 35 -10.25 -1.18 20.99
N GLY A 36 -10.42 -0.20 20.11
CA GLY A 36 -10.17 1.21 20.41
C GLY A 36 -11.38 1.88 21.05
N ASP A 37 -11.13 2.66 22.10
CA ASP A 37 -12.14 3.52 22.73
C ASP A 37 -12.09 4.96 22.16
N ILE A 38 -10.91 5.42 21.70
CA ILE A 38 -10.75 6.66 20.94
C ILE A 38 -9.72 6.51 19.81
N ILE A 39 -9.80 7.47 18.89
CA ILE A 39 -8.77 7.73 17.89
C ILE A 39 -8.05 9.01 18.28
N ILE A 40 -6.72 9.00 18.35
CA ILE A 40 -5.87 10.18 18.58
C ILE A 40 -5.21 10.59 17.27
N GLN A 41 -5.17 11.88 16.96
CA GLN A 41 -4.73 12.42 15.68
C GLN A 41 -4.01 13.77 15.88
N LYS A 42 -3.02 14.06 15.04
CA LYS A 42 -2.26 15.33 15.07
C LYS A 42 -2.93 16.35 14.17
N ASP A 43 -3.01 16.06 12.87
CA ASP A 43 -3.66 16.87 11.85
C ASP A 43 -4.50 16.00 10.91
N ILE A 44 -5.59 16.60 10.41
CA ILE A 44 -6.39 16.04 9.32
C ILE A 44 -6.10 16.94 8.14
N ASP A 45 -5.34 16.43 7.18
CA ASP A 45 -5.19 17.03 5.86
C ASP A 45 -6.03 16.23 4.85
N GLU A 46 -6.42 16.83 3.73
CA GLU A 46 -7.28 16.22 2.70
C GLU A 46 -6.74 14.85 2.24
N ASN A 47 -5.43 14.67 2.28
CA ASN A 47 -4.74 13.47 1.80
C ASN A 47 -4.02 12.68 2.89
N THR A 48 -4.09 13.09 4.16
CA THR A 48 -3.26 12.48 5.22
C THR A 48 -4.09 12.20 6.45
N PHE A 49 -4.32 10.92 6.73
CA PHE A 49 -4.99 10.46 7.96
C PHE A 49 -4.02 9.64 8.83
N LYS A 50 -3.33 10.32 9.74
CA LYS A 50 -2.42 9.73 10.74
C LYS A 50 -3.17 9.58 12.05
N TYR A 51 -3.22 8.36 12.58
CA TYR A 51 -4.03 8.08 13.76
C TYR A 51 -3.45 7.00 14.66
N ILE A 52 -3.70 7.15 15.96
CA ILE A 52 -3.44 6.15 16.98
C ILE A 52 -4.77 5.59 17.44
N ASN A 53 -4.89 4.26 17.42
CA ASN A 53 -6.01 3.55 18.01
C ASN A 53 -5.75 3.36 19.50
N ALA A 54 -6.49 4.06 20.36
CA ALA A 54 -6.23 4.08 21.79
C ALA A 54 -7.34 3.39 22.59
N GLN A 55 -6.95 2.51 23.51
CA GLN A 55 -7.85 1.84 24.46
C GLN A 55 -7.60 2.33 25.88
N PHE A 56 -8.65 2.37 26.71
CA PHE A 56 -8.60 2.73 28.12
C PHE A 56 -9.03 1.56 29.00
N LYS A 57 -8.30 1.38 30.10
CA LYS A 57 -8.67 0.46 31.16
C LYS A 57 -8.48 1.13 32.50
N GLY A 58 -9.58 1.37 33.20
CA GLY A 58 -9.59 1.83 34.59
C GLY A 58 -9.59 0.65 35.54
N ARG A 59 -8.74 0.67 36.57
CA ARG A 59 -8.73 -0.36 37.64
C ARG A 59 -8.67 0.27 39.03
N ASN A 60 -9.56 -0.19 39.90
CA ASN A 60 -9.47 0.08 41.33
C ASN A 60 -8.52 -0.93 41.98
N ILE A 61 -7.40 -0.46 42.52
CA ILE A 61 -6.41 -1.28 43.20
C ILE A 61 -6.71 -1.28 44.70
N SER A 62 -7.23 -2.41 45.16
CA SER A 62 -7.57 -2.68 46.57
C SER A 62 -6.65 -3.77 47.15
N SER A 63 -7.11 -4.53 48.13
CA SER A 63 -6.36 -5.68 48.68
C SER A 63 -6.23 -6.87 47.71
N LYS A 64 -7.01 -6.91 46.63
CA LYS A 64 -6.98 -7.97 45.61
C LYS A 64 -6.20 -7.55 44.36
N ASN A 65 -5.49 -8.49 43.76
CA ASN A 65 -4.84 -8.29 42.46
C ASN A 65 -5.89 -8.01 41.39
N SER A 66 -5.55 -7.13 40.46
CA SER A 66 -6.34 -6.84 39.28
C SER A 66 -5.60 -7.30 38.04
N SER A 67 -6.31 -7.52 36.94
CA SER A 67 -5.68 -7.83 35.66
C SER A 67 -6.25 -6.98 34.53
N ILE A 68 -5.37 -6.72 33.58
CA ILE A 68 -5.68 -6.10 32.31
C ILE A 68 -5.42 -7.12 31.23
N VAL A 69 -6.39 -7.26 30.33
CA VAL A 69 -6.39 -8.25 29.27
C VAL A 69 -6.65 -7.53 27.95
N ILE A 70 -5.77 -7.74 26.97
CA ILE A 70 -5.83 -7.16 25.64
C ILE A 70 -5.77 -8.29 24.63
N LYS A 71 -6.68 -8.32 23.66
CA LYS A 71 -6.62 -9.31 22.59
C LYS A 71 -5.40 -9.05 21.71
N GLU A 72 -4.69 -10.10 21.35
CA GLU A 72 -3.51 -10.04 20.49
C GLU A 72 -3.83 -9.35 19.16
N SER A 73 -5.00 -9.62 18.58
CA SER A 73 -5.43 -9.01 17.32
C SER A 73 -5.57 -7.49 17.35
N TYR A 74 -5.69 -6.88 18.53
CA TYR A 74 -5.77 -5.42 18.69
C TYR A 74 -4.40 -4.74 18.71
N VAL A 75 -3.34 -5.47 19.06
CA VAL A 75 -2.00 -4.91 19.24
C VAL A 75 -1.32 -4.78 17.88
N LYS A 76 -1.46 -3.60 17.28
CA LYS A 76 -0.79 -3.16 16.04
C LYS A 76 0.16 -1.99 16.35
N ASP A 77 1.00 -1.61 15.39
CA ASP A 77 2.02 -0.56 15.61
C ASP A 77 1.42 0.79 16.04
N ASN A 78 0.20 1.09 15.58
CA ASN A 78 -0.53 2.29 15.97
C ASN A 78 -1.49 2.09 17.16
N PHE A 79 -1.36 0.99 17.92
CA PHE A 79 -2.18 0.72 19.10
C PHE A 79 -1.52 1.25 20.37
N VAL A 80 -2.30 1.95 21.19
CA VAL A 80 -1.88 2.45 22.50
C VAL A 80 -2.90 2.04 23.56
N LEU A 81 -2.41 1.55 24.69
CA LEU A 81 -3.23 1.30 25.87
C LEU A 81 -2.89 2.31 26.95
N PHE A 82 -3.90 3.01 27.41
CA PHE A 82 -3.84 3.81 28.63
C PHE A 82 -4.46 3.05 29.80
N VAL A 83 -3.73 3.02 30.91
CA VAL A 83 -4.17 2.38 32.14
C VAL A 83 -4.27 3.43 33.23
N TYR A 84 -5.47 3.58 33.79
CA TYR A 84 -5.70 4.44 34.95
C TYR A 84 -5.91 3.57 36.18
N LEU A 85 -5.06 3.77 37.20
CA LEU A 85 -5.17 3.09 38.48
C LEU A 85 -5.66 4.06 39.55
N LYS A 86 -6.78 3.69 40.18
CA LYS A 86 -7.28 4.37 41.37
C LYS A 86 -6.95 3.52 42.59
N ILE A 87 -6.12 4.07 43.48
CA ILE A 87 -5.71 3.37 44.70
C ILE A 87 -6.55 3.88 45.85
N GLU A 88 -7.05 2.94 46.66
CA GLU A 88 -7.84 3.27 47.84
C GLU A 88 -7.02 4.13 48.82
N ASN A 89 -7.60 5.27 49.23
CA ASN A 89 -6.98 6.29 50.09
C ASN A 89 -5.75 6.99 49.50
N ASP A 90 -5.56 6.94 48.19
CA ASP A 90 -4.57 7.73 47.47
C ASP A 90 -5.29 8.76 46.58
N LEU A 91 -4.77 9.99 46.54
CA LEU A 91 -5.28 11.07 45.69
C LEU A 91 -4.43 11.26 44.42
N ASN A 92 -3.36 10.47 44.24
CA ASN A 92 -2.51 10.55 43.07
C ASN A 92 -3.19 9.91 41.85
N ASP A 93 -3.02 10.57 40.70
CA ASP A 93 -3.47 10.07 39.40
C ASP A 93 -2.40 9.17 38.78
N TYR A 94 -2.59 7.86 38.85
CA TYR A 94 -1.69 6.90 38.23
C TYR A 94 -2.16 6.56 36.82
N LEU A 95 -1.62 7.30 35.86
CA LEU A 95 -1.90 7.11 34.44
C LEU A 95 -0.65 6.58 33.74
N PHE A 96 -0.79 5.38 33.16
CA PHE A 96 0.27 4.71 32.42
C PHE A 96 -0.10 4.61 30.94
N CYS A 97 0.92 4.60 30.09
CA CYS A 97 0.81 4.52 28.64
C CYS A 97 1.71 3.39 28.12
N PHE A 98 1.09 2.38 27.53
CA PHE A 98 1.75 1.22 26.94
C PHE A 98 1.58 1.25 25.43
N PHE A 99 2.69 1.17 24.71
CA PHE A 99 2.70 0.99 23.26
C PHE A 99 2.70 -0.50 22.91
N SER A 100 2.50 -0.82 21.63
CA SER A 100 2.59 -2.19 21.11
C SER A 100 3.83 -2.93 21.61
N ASP A 101 5.02 -2.33 21.50
CA ASP A 101 6.30 -2.91 21.94
C ASP A 101 6.37 -3.21 23.45
N ASP A 102 5.57 -2.52 24.25
CA ASP A 102 5.48 -2.76 25.69
C ASP A 102 4.54 -3.93 25.98
N ILE A 103 3.41 -4.00 25.25
CA ILE A 103 2.35 -4.99 25.45
C ILE A 103 2.78 -6.37 24.97
N ILE A 104 3.53 -6.47 23.85
CA ILE A 104 4.02 -7.75 23.32
C ILE A 104 4.95 -8.48 24.31
N LYS A 105 5.51 -7.77 25.29
CA LYS A 105 6.35 -8.34 26.36
C LYS A 105 5.54 -8.95 27.51
N TRP A 106 4.22 -8.78 27.51
CA TRP A 106 3.34 -9.33 28.54
C TRP A 106 3.10 -10.82 28.32
N ASN A 107 2.56 -11.50 29.34
CA ASN A 107 2.21 -12.90 29.24
C ASN A 107 1.07 -13.10 28.22
N LEU A 108 1.35 -13.83 27.13
CA LEU A 108 0.37 -14.21 26.13
C LEU A 108 -0.28 -15.54 26.52
N LYS A 109 -1.62 -15.55 26.63
CA LYS A 109 -2.40 -16.77 26.89
C LYS A 109 -3.71 -16.73 26.12
N GLN A 110 -3.98 -17.77 25.32
CA GLN A 110 -5.20 -17.87 24.51
C GLN A 110 -5.47 -16.60 23.69
N ASN A 111 -4.47 -16.13 22.94
CA ASN A 111 -4.53 -14.93 22.09
C ASN A 111 -4.85 -13.63 22.86
N ASN A 112 -4.52 -13.58 24.16
CA ASN A 112 -4.66 -12.39 24.98
C ASN A 112 -3.38 -12.10 25.74
N TYR A 113 -2.88 -10.87 25.61
CA TYR A 113 -1.84 -10.31 26.47
C TYR A 113 -2.45 -9.97 27.83
N ARG A 114 -1.74 -10.32 28.90
CA ARG A 114 -2.19 -10.11 30.28
C ARG A 114 -1.13 -9.43 31.13
N LEU A 115 -1.53 -8.31 31.75
CA LEU A 115 -0.78 -7.65 32.81
C LEU A 115 -1.53 -7.83 34.14
N ASP A 116 -0.86 -8.43 35.11
CA ASP A 116 -1.37 -8.52 36.48
C ASP A 116 -0.83 -7.33 37.28
N ILE A 117 -1.73 -6.62 37.96
CA ILE A 117 -1.44 -5.40 38.71
C ILE A 117 -1.81 -5.61 40.17
N SER A 118 -0.83 -5.43 41.05
CA SER A 118 -0.98 -5.55 42.49
C SER A 118 -0.53 -4.26 43.20
N LYS A 119 -0.82 -4.14 44.50
CA LYS A 119 -0.26 -3.05 45.32
C LYS A 119 1.28 -3.06 45.36
N HIS A 120 1.90 -4.24 45.26
CA HIS A 120 3.36 -4.37 45.19
C HIS A 120 3.91 -3.80 43.89
N THR A 121 3.25 -4.08 42.77
CA THR A 121 3.63 -3.56 41.45
C THR A 121 3.76 -2.03 41.43
N ILE A 122 2.93 -1.35 42.21
CA ILE A 122 2.94 0.12 42.36
C ILE A 122 4.03 0.56 43.34
N ARG A 123 4.12 -0.08 44.51
CA ARG A 123 5.14 0.26 45.53
C ARG A 123 6.56 0.08 45.03
N ASP A 124 6.79 -0.98 44.27
CA ASP A 124 8.10 -1.36 43.74
C ASP A 124 8.44 -0.59 42.46
N LYS A 125 7.59 0.37 42.06
CA LYS A 125 7.82 1.28 40.92
C LYS A 125 8.07 0.59 39.59
N ILE A 126 7.58 -0.64 39.46
CA ILE A 126 7.74 -1.48 38.26
C ILE A 126 7.10 -0.79 37.05
N LEU A 127 6.06 0.00 37.28
CA LEU A 127 5.33 0.71 36.23
C LEU A 127 5.82 2.15 35.98
N ASP A 128 6.80 2.66 36.74
CA ASP A 128 7.20 4.07 36.65
C ASP A 128 7.72 4.45 35.26
N SER A 129 8.37 3.51 34.57
CA SER A 129 8.84 3.71 33.19
C SER A 129 7.70 3.83 32.16
N PHE A 130 6.47 3.47 32.54
CA PHE A 130 5.27 3.58 31.69
C PHE A 130 4.37 4.74 32.11
N LEU A 131 4.75 5.55 33.11
CA LEU A 131 3.99 6.74 33.49
C LEU A 131 3.81 7.65 32.28
N PHE A 132 2.60 8.19 32.12
CA PHE A 132 2.29 9.11 31.03
C PHE A 132 2.96 10.47 31.29
N ASN A 133 4.17 10.60 30.75
CA ASN A 133 5.08 11.73 30.91
C ASN A 133 5.50 12.28 29.53
N ASN A 134 6.43 13.24 29.52
CA ASN A 134 6.92 13.84 28.27
C ASN A 134 7.55 12.82 27.33
N ASP A 135 8.27 11.79 27.82
CA ASP A 135 8.88 10.77 26.96
C ASP A 135 7.81 9.95 26.23
N ARG A 136 6.75 9.57 26.93
CA ARG A 136 5.59 8.88 26.35
C ARG A 136 4.83 9.78 25.37
N VAL A 137 4.72 11.08 25.67
CA VAL A 137 4.16 12.07 24.74
C VAL A 137 4.99 12.17 23.46
N GLN A 138 6.32 12.19 23.56
CA GLN A 138 7.19 12.20 22.37
C GLN A 138 7.01 10.93 21.54
N LYS A 139 6.86 9.76 22.17
CA LYS A 139 6.58 8.51 21.46
C LYS A 139 5.19 8.50 20.80
N LEU A 140 4.18 9.18 21.36
CA LEU A 140 2.89 9.38 20.66
C LEU A 140 3.09 10.20 19.38
N TYR A 141 3.86 11.29 19.45
CA TYR A 141 4.16 12.09 18.26
C TYR A 141 4.98 11.30 17.24
N SER A 142 5.98 10.53 17.68
CA SER A 142 6.79 9.74 16.76
C SER A 142 5.93 8.71 16.01
N ILE A 143 5.03 8.00 16.69
CA ILE A 143 4.10 7.06 16.04
C ILE A 143 3.19 7.76 15.04
N LEU A 144 2.71 8.98 15.35
CA LEU A 144 1.90 9.75 14.42
C LEU A 144 2.75 10.23 13.22
N ASP A 145 3.97 10.71 13.45
CA ASP A 145 4.83 11.28 12.42
C ASP A 145 5.41 10.20 11.50
N GLU A 146 5.81 9.04 12.04
CA GLU A 146 6.35 7.87 11.33
C GLU A 146 5.29 7.08 10.56
N GLN A 147 4.01 7.27 10.86
CA GLN A 147 2.96 6.71 10.02
C GLN A 147 3.15 7.26 8.61
N VAL A 148 3.42 6.34 7.68
CA VAL A 148 3.42 6.61 6.25
C VAL A 148 2.13 7.37 5.97
N GLU A 149 2.27 8.54 5.35
CA GLU A 149 1.12 9.23 4.81
C GLU A 149 0.47 8.22 3.87
N LYS A 150 -0.62 7.60 4.34
CA LYS A 150 -1.68 7.19 3.45
C LYS A 150 -2.22 8.49 2.89
N HIS A 151 -1.47 9.04 1.93
CA HIS A 151 -2.08 9.44 0.70
C HIS A 151 -3.06 8.32 0.43
N ASN A 152 -4.33 8.59 0.67
CA ASN A 152 -5.29 8.17 -0.32
C ASN A 152 -4.66 8.71 -1.60
N LEU A 153 -3.88 7.85 -2.28
CA LEU A 153 -3.82 7.88 -3.71
C LEU A 153 -5.30 7.95 -4.03
N ILE A 154 -5.75 9.16 -4.31
CA ILE A 154 -7.06 9.38 -4.88
C ILE A 154 -6.94 8.49 -6.11
N ILE A 155 -7.52 7.28 -6.08
CA ILE A 155 -7.59 6.40 -7.25
C ILE A 155 -8.69 6.99 -8.16
N GLU A 156 -8.56 8.28 -8.43
CA GLU A 156 -8.89 9.00 -9.65
C GLU A 156 -7.60 9.57 -10.29
N TYR A 157 -6.40 9.16 -9.81
CA TYR A 157 -5.15 9.30 -10.58
C TYR A 157 -5.28 8.41 -11.82
N LYS A 158 -5.75 9.06 -12.88
CA LYS A 158 -6.03 8.61 -14.24
C LYS A 158 -5.28 7.32 -14.59
N LYS A 159 -6.02 6.27 -14.96
CA LYS A 159 -5.51 4.97 -15.50
C LYS A 159 -4.34 5.09 -16.50
N ARG A 160 -4.21 6.22 -17.21
CA ARG A 160 -3.08 6.58 -18.07
C ARG A 160 -1.73 6.58 -17.34
N ASP A 161 -1.69 7.12 -16.12
CA ASP A 161 -0.44 7.30 -15.37
C ASP A 161 0.23 5.97 -14.99
N LEU A 162 -0.51 4.87 -14.78
CA LEU A 162 0.12 3.58 -14.45
C LEU A 162 0.76 2.94 -15.68
N ILE A 163 0.15 3.08 -16.86
CA ILE A 163 0.77 2.62 -18.11
C ILE A 163 2.01 3.47 -18.38
N ASP A 164 1.91 4.80 -18.27
CA ASP A 164 3.03 5.72 -18.45
C ASP A 164 4.16 5.47 -17.42
N ASN A 165 3.83 5.21 -16.15
CA ASN A 165 4.82 4.84 -15.14
C ASN A 165 5.48 3.49 -15.44
N SER A 166 4.73 2.52 -15.97
CA SER A 166 5.27 1.22 -16.37
C SER A 166 6.22 1.35 -17.57
N ILE A 167 5.89 2.22 -18.52
CA ILE A 167 6.75 2.57 -19.66
C ILE A 167 8.02 3.27 -19.15
N ASN A 168 7.88 4.28 -18.28
CA ASN A 168 9.02 4.98 -17.69
C ASN A 168 9.95 4.04 -16.90
N LEU A 169 9.39 3.12 -16.12
CA LEU A 169 10.17 2.11 -15.41
C LEU A 169 10.90 1.19 -16.38
N TRP A 170 10.25 0.74 -17.45
CA TRP A 170 10.89 -0.03 -18.51
C TRP A 170 12.03 0.77 -19.16
N ASN A 171 11.82 2.06 -19.49
CA ASN A 171 12.84 2.91 -20.09
C ASN A 171 14.10 3.03 -19.20
N ILE A 172 13.91 3.15 -17.89
CA ILE A 172 15.00 3.32 -16.91
C ILE A 172 15.70 1.99 -16.60
N THR A 173 14.94 0.91 -16.46
CA THR A 173 15.43 -0.36 -15.89
C THR A 173 15.62 -1.47 -16.91
N ASN A 174 15.13 -1.28 -18.14
CA ASN A 174 15.00 -2.30 -19.17
C ASN A 174 14.28 -3.58 -18.68
N SER A 175 13.39 -3.43 -17.69
CA SER A 175 12.60 -4.50 -17.10
C SER A 175 11.13 -4.24 -17.37
N LEU A 176 10.43 -5.28 -17.87
CA LEU A 176 9.00 -5.21 -18.13
C LEU A 176 8.20 -5.69 -16.89
N PRO A 177 6.96 -5.20 -16.71
CA PRO A 177 6.02 -5.70 -15.69
C PRO A 177 5.91 -7.23 -15.63
N ASP A 178 5.62 -7.76 -14.45
CA ASP A 178 5.27 -9.18 -14.26
C ASP A 178 3.84 -9.49 -14.77
N SER A 179 3.46 -10.77 -14.75
CA SER A 179 2.17 -11.23 -15.27
C SER A 179 0.97 -10.71 -14.46
N ASN A 180 1.12 -10.49 -13.15
CA ASN A 180 0.06 -9.95 -12.32
C ASN A 180 -0.24 -8.49 -12.69
N LEU A 181 0.79 -7.66 -12.83
CA LEU A 181 0.64 -6.27 -13.24
C LEU A 181 0.16 -6.18 -14.70
N ALA A 182 0.66 -7.04 -15.59
CA ALA A 182 0.19 -7.10 -16.97
C ALA A 182 -1.31 -7.46 -17.07
N GLU A 183 -1.77 -8.48 -16.31
CA GLU A 183 -3.18 -8.86 -16.24
C GLU A 183 -4.04 -7.68 -15.76
N TRP A 184 -3.61 -7.01 -14.69
CA TRP A 184 -4.34 -5.86 -14.16
C TRP A 184 -4.44 -4.72 -15.18
N LEU A 185 -3.35 -4.40 -15.88
CA LEU A 185 -3.33 -3.34 -16.89
C LEU A 185 -4.27 -3.67 -18.06
N LEU A 186 -4.28 -4.92 -18.52
CA LEU A 186 -5.15 -5.39 -19.60
C LEU A 186 -6.63 -5.37 -19.22
N ASP A 187 -6.99 -5.80 -18.02
CA ASP A 187 -8.39 -5.82 -17.56
C ASP A 187 -8.96 -4.40 -17.33
N ASN A 188 -8.08 -3.41 -17.13
CA ASN A 188 -8.47 -2.06 -16.75
C ASN A 188 -8.26 -1.01 -17.83
N ILE A 189 -7.68 -1.36 -18.98
CA ILE A 189 -7.42 -0.44 -20.09
C ILE A 189 -8.73 0.02 -20.75
N ASP A 190 -8.79 1.31 -21.08
CA ASP A 190 -9.81 1.87 -21.97
C ASP A 190 -9.12 2.32 -23.25
N PHE A 191 -9.09 1.43 -24.24
CA PHE A 191 -8.43 1.66 -25.54
C PHE A 191 -8.98 2.88 -26.31
N LYS A 192 -10.14 3.43 -25.93
CA LYS A 192 -10.66 4.67 -26.53
C LYS A 192 -9.94 5.92 -26.02
N ASN A 193 -9.23 5.78 -24.91
CA ASN A 193 -8.64 6.88 -24.14
C ASN A 193 -7.13 6.71 -23.94
N THR A 194 -6.46 5.86 -24.71
CA THR A 194 -5.01 5.63 -24.66
C THR A 194 -4.28 6.32 -25.80
N TYR A 195 -2.99 6.57 -25.61
CA TYR A 195 -2.08 6.94 -26.68
C TYR A 195 -1.57 5.68 -27.40
N ARG A 196 -1.22 5.79 -28.68
CA ARG A 196 -0.81 4.63 -29.49
C ARG A 196 0.40 3.87 -28.92
N TYR A 197 1.37 4.59 -28.36
CA TYR A 197 2.54 3.98 -27.73
C TYR A 197 2.14 3.13 -26.51
N GLN A 198 1.10 3.54 -25.78
CA GLN A 198 0.53 2.78 -24.65
C GLN A 198 -0.13 1.49 -25.15
N ASP A 199 -0.91 1.57 -26.24
CA ASP A 199 -1.57 0.40 -26.82
C ASP A 199 -0.56 -0.66 -27.25
N VAL A 200 0.53 -0.23 -27.90
CA VAL A 200 1.61 -1.11 -28.34
C VAL A 200 2.36 -1.70 -27.14
N PHE A 201 2.66 -0.89 -26.12
CA PHE A 201 3.30 -1.37 -24.90
C PHE A 201 2.46 -2.47 -24.22
N ILE A 202 1.15 -2.24 -24.10
CA ILE A 202 0.21 -3.19 -23.49
C ILE A 202 0.08 -4.47 -24.33
N ALA A 203 0.08 -4.34 -25.66
CA ALA A 203 0.11 -5.50 -26.56
C ALA A 203 1.38 -6.34 -26.38
N CYS A 204 2.54 -5.70 -26.15
CA CYS A 204 3.77 -6.40 -25.84
C CYS A 204 3.65 -7.18 -24.52
N LEU A 205 3.09 -6.58 -23.46
CA LEU A 205 2.89 -7.26 -22.17
C LEU A 205 1.93 -8.46 -22.28
N ALA A 206 0.82 -8.28 -23.01
CA ALA A 206 -0.14 -9.35 -23.26
C ALA A 206 0.49 -10.53 -24.00
N PHE A 207 1.34 -10.22 -25.00
CA PHE A 207 2.04 -11.24 -25.75
C PHE A 207 3.05 -11.98 -24.86
N MET A 208 3.86 -11.24 -24.09
CA MET A 208 4.90 -11.80 -23.23
C MET A 208 4.33 -12.74 -22.15
N HIS A 209 3.19 -12.36 -21.55
CA HIS A 209 2.59 -13.08 -20.41
C HIS A 209 1.44 -13.99 -20.78
N SER A 210 1.18 -14.20 -22.07
CA SER A 210 -0.01 -14.87 -22.56
C SER A 210 -0.34 -16.24 -21.96
N ASN A 211 0.68 -16.97 -21.51
CA ASN A 211 0.54 -18.30 -20.94
C ASN A 211 0.05 -18.25 -19.49
N GLU A 212 0.21 -17.10 -18.83
CA GLU A 212 -0.10 -16.86 -17.43
C GLU A 212 -1.41 -16.07 -17.26
N LEU A 213 -1.83 -15.31 -18.28
CA LEU A 213 -3.06 -14.52 -18.27
C LEU A 213 -4.31 -15.42 -18.28
N LYS A 214 -5.26 -15.16 -17.37
CA LYS A 214 -6.53 -15.90 -17.31
C LYS A 214 -7.48 -15.49 -18.42
N SER A 215 -7.49 -14.20 -18.76
CA SER A 215 -8.24 -13.67 -19.90
C SER A 215 -7.37 -13.67 -21.15
N LYS A 216 -7.75 -14.48 -22.14
CA LYS A 216 -7.17 -14.41 -23.51
C LYS A 216 -7.96 -13.45 -24.41
N ALA A 217 -9.04 -12.88 -23.90
CA ALA A 217 -9.90 -11.96 -24.64
C ALA A 217 -9.26 -10.57 -24.65
N GLY A 218 -8.82 -10.14 -25.82
CA GLY A 218 -8.17 -8.84 -26.00
C GLY A 218 -7.21 -8.81 -27.18
N ILE A 219 -6.67 -9.95 -27.58
CA ILE A 219 -5.68 -10.04 -28.66
C ILE A 219 -6.27 -9.67 -30.03
N ASP A 220 -7.42 -10.23 -30.40
CA ASP A 220 -8.08 -9.88 -31.66
C ASP A 220 -8.50 -8.39 -31.69
N TYR A 221 -8.92 -7.86 -30.54
CA TYR A 221 -9.27 -6.45 -30.41
C TYR A 221 -8.03 -5.55 -30.53
N MET A 222 -6.90 -5.94 -29.93
CA MET A 222 -5.62 -5.23 -30.09
C MET A 222 -5.15 -5.27 -31.54
N PHE A 223 -5.23 -6.43 -32.21
CA PHE A 223 -4.89 -6.55 -33.63
C PHE A 223 -5.76 -5.63 -34.49
N HIS A 224 -7.08 -5.67 -34.27
CA HIS A 224 -8.02 -4.80 -34.98
C HIS A 224 -7.77 -3.31 -34.70
N SER A 225 -7.45 -2.94 -33.46
CA SER A 225 -7.12 -1.56 -33.11
C SER A 225 -5.85 -1.10 -33.81
N LEU A 226 -4.78 -1.91 -33.76
CA LEU A 226 -3.50 -1.60 -34.35
C LEU A 226 -3.54 -1.59 -35.90
N SER A 227 -4.33 -2.45 -36.54
CA SER A 227 -4.42 -2.54 -38.01
C SER A 227 -5.03 -1.29 -38.65
N MET A 228 -5.74 -0.47 -37.87
CA MET A 228 -6.33 0.80 -38.32
C MET A 228 -5.29 1.91 -38.48
N TYR A 229 -4.03 1.68 -38.12
CA TYR A 229 -2.99 2.70 -38.13
C TYR A 229 -1.85 2.33 -39.08
N ASN A 230 -1.16 3.37 -39.57
CA ASN A 230 0.17 3.26 -40.15
C ASN A 230 0.95 4.49 -39.69
N SER A 231 2.14 4.28 -39.12
CA SER A 231 3.04 5.36 -38.69
C SER A 231 4.47 5.04 -39.10
N ARG A 232 5.22 6.09 -39.40
CA ARG A 232 6.66 6.02 -39.66
C ARG A 232 7.40 6.88 -38.67
N LEU A 233 8.58 6.42 -38.26
CA LEU A 233 9.47 7.19 -37.40
C LEU A 233 9.97 8.45 -38.12
N ASN A 234 10.13 9.52 -37.35
CA ASN A 234 10.76 10.75 -37.82
C ASN A 234 12.28 10.69 -37.56
N GLY A 235 12.96 9.78 -38.26
CA GLY A 235 14.39 9.59 -38.08
C GLY A 235 14.95 8.37 -38.80
N GLU A 236 16.23 8.10 -38.57
CA GLU A 236 16.94 6.96 -39.15
C GLU A 236 17.34 5.97 -38.05
N ILE A 237 17.09 4.69 -38.30
CA ILE A 237 17.59 3.58 -37.48
C ILE A 237 18.90 3.11 -38.11
N ASN A 238 20.01 3.36 -37.43
CA ASN A 238 21.36 3.07 -37.93
C ASN A 238 21.79 1.63 -37.63
N SER A 239 21.28 1.05 -36.54
CA SER A 239 21.60 -0.33 -36.15
C SER A 239 20.54 -0.89 -35.21
N ILE A 240 20.32 -2.21 -35.27
CA ILE A 240 19.41 -2.95 -34.38
C ILE A 240 20.16 -4.16 -33.83
N GLU A 241 20.06 -4.39 -32.53
CA GLU A 241 20.54 -5.56 -31.80
C GLU A 241 19.35 -6.21 -31.09
N ILE A 242 19.14 -7.52 -31.31
CA ILE A 242 18.11 -8.28 -30.61
C ILE A 242 18.70 -8.82 -29.31
N ILE A 243 18.13 -8.38 -28.18
CA ILE A 243 18.54 -8.81 -26.83
C ILE A 243 17.81 -10.07 -26.42
N ASN A 244 16.51 -10.13 -26.71
CA ASN A 244 15.69 -11.30 -26.43
C ASN A 244 14.56 -11.42 -27.46
N GLU A 245 14.10 -12.64 -27.70
CA GLU A 245 12.97 -12.95 -28.58
C GLU A 245 12.04 -13.93 -27.90
N PHE A 246 10.75 -13.60 -27.91
CA PHE A 246 9.66 -14.43 -27.41
C PHE A 246 8.77 -14.81 -28.58
N THR A 247 8.48 -16.10 -28.69
CA THR A 247 7.54 -16.66 -29.66
C THR A 247 6.40 -17.33 -28.90
N ASN A 248 5.28 -17.54 -29.58
CA ASN A 248 4.10 -18.06 -28.92
C ASN A 248 3.36 -19.09 -29.77
N ASP A 249 3.33 -20.33 -29.29
CA ASP A 249 2.83 -21.45 -30.07
C ASP A 249 1.32 -21.66 -29.93
N TRP A 250 0.65 -21.01 -28.97
CA TRP A 250 -0.79 -21.18 -28.74
C TRP A 250 -1.67 -20.28 -29.63
N LEU A 251 -1.11 -19.26 -30.27
CA LEU A 251 -1.84 -18.39 -31.20
C LEU A 251 -2.00 -19.10 -32.54
N VAL A 252 -2.97 -20.00 -32.65
CA VAL A 252 -3.19 -20.81 -33.85
C VAL A 252 -3.42 -19.94 -35.09
N THR A 253 -4.19 -18.85 -34.95
CA THR A 253 -4.48 -17.89 -36.03
C THR A 253 -3.29 -16.99 -36.36
N TYR A 254 -2.46 -16.65 -35.38
CA TYR A 254 -1.33 -15.72 -35.53
C TYR A 254 -0.02 -16.40 -35.16
N ASN A 255 0.25 -17.54 -35.79
CA ASN A 255 1.34 -18.44 -35.45
C ASN A 255 2.75 -17.90 -35.78
N LYS A 256 2.84 -16.70 -36.34
CA LYS A 256 4.10 -15.99 -36.60
C LYS A 256 4.30 -14.79 -35.69
N SER A 257 3.43 -14.59 -34.71
CA SER A 257 3.56 -13.51 -33.75
C SER A 257 4.80 -13.71 -32.89
N LYS A 258 5.55 -12.63 -32.71
CA LYS A 258 6.75 -12.60 -31.87
C LYS A 258 6.98 -11.24 -31.26
N LEU A 259 7.56 -11.24 -30.07
CA LEU A 259 8.02 -10.04 -29.37
C LEU A 259 9.54 -10.08 -29.29
N GLN A 260 10.19 -9.01 -29.71
CA GLN A 260 11.63 -8.83 -29.59
C GLN A 260 11.92 -7.66 -28.66
N ILE A 261 12.80 -7.88 -27.69
CA ILE A 261 13.41 -6.82 -26.90
C ILE A 261 14.70 -6.43 -27.60
N LEU A 262 14.84 -5.16 -27.95
CA LEU A 262 15.89 -4.65 -28.82
C LEU A 262 16.70 -3.56 -28.12
N LYS A 263 17.97 -3.43 -28.55
CA LYS A 263 18.71 -2.18 -28.47
C LYS A 263 18.92 -1.66 -29.88
N LEU A 264 18.61 -0.39 -30.11
CA LEU A 264 18.80 0.22 -31.42
C LEU A 264 19.50 1.55 -31.32
N ASN A 265 20.05 1.99 -32.45
CA ASN A 265 20.63 3.33 -32.60
C ASN A 265 19.69 4.14 -33.50
N TYR A 266 18.90 5.03 -32.90
CA TYR A 266 17.95 5.90 -33.58
C TYR A 266 18.42 7.34 -33.45
N ASN A 267 18.52 8.06 -34.58
CA ASN A 267 19.03 9.43 -34.62
C ASN A 267 20.39 9.59 -33.90
N ASN A 268 21.29 8.63 -34.10
CA ASN A 268 22.63 8.56 -33.46
C ASN A 268 22.64 8.40 -31.93
N THR A 269 21.49 8.09 -31.31
CA THR A 269 21.36 7.83 -29.88
C THR A 269 20.96 6.37 -29.64
N LYS A 270 21.50 5.74 -28.58
CA LYS A 270 21.15 4.37 -28.23
C LYS A 270 19.85 4.35 -27.43
N HIS A 271 18.92 3.50 -27.83
CA HIS A 271 17.61 3.33 -27.20
C HIS A 271 17.31 1.85 -26.94
N ASN A 272 16.53 1.59 -25.89
CA ASN A 272 15.80 0.35 -25.76
C ASN A 272 14.56 0.41 -26.65
N ALA A 273 14.15 -0.72 -27.20
CA ALA A 273 12.94 -0.80 -28.00
C ALA A 273 12.25 -2.16 -27.87
N LEU A 274 10.94 -2.15 -28.08
CA LEU A 274 10.11 -3.34 -28.21
C LEU A 274 9.66 -3.44 -29.66
N LYS A 275 9.92 -4.58 -30.29
CA LYS A 275 9.35 -4.90 -31.60
C LYS A 275 8.33 -6.02 -31.45
N LEU A 276 7.07 -5.69 -31.67
CA LEU A 276 5.98 -6.66 -31.72
C LEU A 276 5.63 -6.91 -33.18
N ILE A 277 5.72 -8.17 -33.60
CA ILE A 277 5.21 -8.63 -34.89
C ILE A 277 3.98 -9.47 -34.56
N PHE A 278 2.85 -9.14 -35.17
CA PHE A 278 1.60 -9.80 -34.90
C PHE A 278 0.87 -10.12 -36.21
N GLY A 279 0.56 -11.39 -36.47
CA GLY A 279 -0.08 -11.78 -37.74
C GLY A 279 0.38 -13.13 -38.30
N ASP A 280 0.09 -13.35 -39.58
CA ASP A 280 0.48 -14.53 -40.36
C ASP A 280 1.23 -14.17 -41.67
N ASN A 281 1.12 -15.00 -42.70
CA ASN A 281 1.76 -14.79 -44.01
C ASN A 281 1.00 -13.83 -44.92
N GLU A 282 -0.30 -13.68 -44.71
CA GLU A 282 -1.19 -12.88 -45.54
C GLU A 282 -1.35 -11.49 -44.90
N GLU A 283 -1.63 -11.44 -43.60
CA GLU A 283 -1.85 -10.18 -42.88
C GLU A 283 -0.99 -10.11 -41.63
N ARG A 284 -0.15 -9.07 -41.52
CA ARG A 284 0.62 -8.82 -40.30
C ARG A 284 0.85 -7.35 -40.01
N ILE A 285 0.95 -7.05 -38.73
CA ILE A 285 1.35 -5.75 -38.20
C ILE A 285 2.77 -5.88 -37.64
N GLU A 286 3.64 -4.94 -37.98
CA GLU A 286 4.91 -4.74 -37.31
C GLU A 286 4.87 -3.42 -36.53
N CYS A 287 5.00 -3.50 -35.20
CA CYS A 287 5.09 -2.35 -34.30
C CYS A 287 6.50 -2.27 -33.71
N LEU A 288 7.12 -1.09 -33.76
CA LEU A 288 8.38 -0.79 -33.10
C LEU A 288 8.20 0.39 -32.15
N LEU A 289 8.20 0.12 -30.85
CA LEU A 289 8.12 1.12 -29.78
C LEU A 289 9.51 1.41 -29.23
N ILE A 290 9.92 2.67 -29.23
CA ILE A 290 11.19 3.15 -28.68
C ILE A 290 10.93 3.76 -27.29
N ASP A 291 11.91 3.64 -26.39
CA ASP A 291 11.85 4.12 -25.00
C ASP A 291 11.61 5.64 -24.82
N ASN A 292 11.54 6.42 -25.89
CA ASN A 292 11.14 7.83 -25.90
C ASN A 292 9.73 8.04 -26.46
N GLU A 293 8.89 7.01 -26.44
CA GLU A 293 7.50 7.00 -26.92
C GLU A 293 7.34 7.11 -28.46
N GLU A 294 8.44 7.12 -29.21
CA GLU A 294 8.42 7.05 -30.67
C GLU A 294 7.97 5.66 -31.15
N LEU A 295 7.15 5.64 -32.20
CA LEU A 295 6.49 4.43 -32.69
C LEU A 295 6.50 4.36 -34.22
N GLU A 296 7.00 3.23 -34.74
CA GLU A 296 6.69 2.76 -36.09
C GLU A 296 5.58 1.72 -36.04
N LEU A 297 4.60 1.83 -36.93
CA LEU A 297 3.55 0.82 -37.08
C LEU A 297 3.27 0.63 -38.57
N ASN A 298 3.49 -0.59 -39.06
CA ASN A 298 3.27 -0.94 -40.45
C ASN A 298 2.30 -2.12 -40.54
N TYR A 299 1.15 -1.88 -41.17
CA TYR A 299 0.25 -2.93 -41.61
C TYR A 299 0.68 -3.45 -42.98
N ILE A 300 0.83 -4.77 -43.10
CA ILE A 300 1.24 -5.48 -44.30
C ILE A 300 0.12 -6.45 -44.65
N ASN A 301 -0.42 -6.31 -45.86
CA ASN A 301 -1.43 -7.15 -46.50
C ASN A 301 -0.93 -7.48 -47.91
#